data_AF-A0A978VSF6-F1
#
_entry.id   AF-A0A978VSF6-F1
#
_cell.length_a   1.000
_cell.length_b   1.000
_cell.length_c   1.000
_cell.angle_alpha   90.00
_cell.angle_beta   90.00
_cell.angle_gamma   90.00
#
_symmetry.space_group_name_H-M   'P 1'
#
loop_
_entity.id
_entity.type
_entity.pdbx_description
1 polymer ?
#
loop_
_entity_poly.entity_id
_entity_poly.type
_entity_poly.pdbx_seq_one_letter_code
_entity_poly.pdbx_strand_id
1 'polypeptide(L)'
;MCFDATNIPISSERSTYAKCSSFNHSHCASPLPTSSTTSNTTPPSSTYLCPPCATPNSTFFNLASDSNKAIDKSLALVLLCASKIASTSMAKALIVVRAKAKIWVREVALAQKRAQEALDHLALLVHSRGDEVVRKGC
;
A
#
# COMPACT_ATOMS: atom_id res chain seq x y z
N MET A 1 -15.10 10.74 -0.31
CA MET A 1 -14.83 9.75 -1.39
C MET A 1 -16.14 9.34 -2.03
N CYS A 2 -16.42 9.85 -3.23
CA CYS A 2 -17.57 9.39 -4.01
C CYS A 2 -17.14 8.20 -4.86
N PHE A 3 -17.78 7.05 -4.69
CA PHE A 3 -17.66 5.93 -5.61
C PHE A 3 -18.71 6.14 -6.70
N ASP A 4 -18.31 6.77 -7.80
CA ASP A 4 -19.18 6.86 -8.97
C ASP A 4 -19.04 5.55 -9.77
N ALA A 5 -20.12 4.78 -9.82
CA ALA A 5 -20.20 3.56 -10.61
C ALA A 5 -20.47 3.84 -12.09
N THR A 6 -20.61 5.12 -12.48
CA THR A 6 -20.86 5.51 -13.86
C THR A 6 -19.54 5.82 -14.58
N ASN A 7 -19.37 5.17 -15.71
CA ASN A 7 -18.21 5.18 -16.58
C ASN A 7 -18.16 6.49 -17.39
N ILE A 8 -18.14 7.65 -16.71
CA ILE A 8 -18.08 8.96 -17.34
C ILE A 8 -16.71 9.58 -17.03
N PRO A 9 -15.90 9.95 -18.05
CA PRO A 9 -14.62 10.59 -17.82
C PRO A 9 -14.87 12.06 -17.46
N ILE A 10 -15.26 12.32 -16.22
CA ILE A 10 -15.23 13.69 -15.71
C ILE A 10 -13.75 14.01 -15.53
N SER A 11 -13.26 14.97 -16.32
CA SER A 11 -11.99 15.66 -16.10
C SER A 11 -11.96 16.13 -14.64
N SER A 12 -11.39 15.32 -13.77
CA SER A 12 -11.47 15.52 -12.32
C SER A 12 -10.12 15.95 -11.84
N GLU A 13 -9.97 17.25 -11.61
CA GLU A 13 -8.87 17.76 -10.80
C GLU A 13 -8.92 17.06 -9.44
N ARG A 14 -7.88 16.27 -9.18
CA ARG A 14 -7.78 15.42 -8.00
C ARG A 14 -6.88 16.13 -7.00
N SER A 15 -7.41 16.44 -5.82
CA SER A 15 -6.59 16.98 -4.74
C SER A 15 -5.90 15.83 -4.00
N THR A 16 -4.59 15.96 -3.83
CA THR A 16 -3.75 15.04 -3.05
C THR A 16 -3.33 15.72 -1.76
N TYR A 17 -3.41 14.99 -0.66
CA TYR A 17 -2.86 15.45 0.61
C TYR A 17 -1.46 14.86 0.82
N ALA A 18 -0.48 15.68 1.18
CA ALA A 18 0.91 15.23 1.28
C ALA A 18 1.15 14.19 2.40
N LYS A 19 0.34 14.17 3.47
CA LYS A 19 0.55 13.24 4.60
C LYS A 19 -0.30 11.97 4.55
N CYS A 20 -1.20 11.80 3.58
CA CYS A 20 -1.95 10.55 3.42
C CYS A 20 -2.25 10.25 1.95
N SER A 21 -2.31 8.97 1.58
CA SER A 21 -2.67 8.56 0.21
C SER A 21 -4.20 8.63 -0.04
N SER A 22 -4.86 9.67 0.45
CA SER A 22 -6.28 9.92 0.19
C SER A 22 -6.43 10.76 -1.07
N PHE A 23 -7.27 10.29 -1.98
CA PHE A 23 -7.64 11.02 -3.19
C PHE A 23 -9.11 11.44 -3.10
N ASN A 24 -9.39 12.71 -3.36
CA ASN A 24 -10.76 13.20 -3.49
C ASN A 24 -10.87 14.02 -4.78
N HIS A 25 -12.04 13.98 -5.41
CA HIS A 25 -12.38 14.92 -6.46
C HIS A 25 -12.43 16.32 -5.86
N SER A 26 -11.90 17.32 -6.55
CA SER A 26 -11.98 18.73 -6.16
C SER A 26 -13.41 19.15 -5.80
N HIS A 27 -14.39 18.72 -6.60
CA HIS A 27 -15.82 18.99 -6.36
C HIS A 27 -16.42 18.26 -5.16
N CYS A 28 -15.80 17.19 -4.68
CA CYS A 28 -16.24 16.44 -3.50
C CYS A 28 -15.49 16.87 -2.23
N ALA A 29 -14.54 17.80 -2.34
CA ALA A 29 -13.84 18.39 -1.21
C ALA A 29 -14.69 19.55 -0.68
N SER A 30 -15.43 19.33 0.40
CA SER A 30 -16.13 20.43 1.08
C SER A 30 -15.09 21.45 1.60
N PRO A 31 -15.22 22.75 1.26
CA PRO A 31 -14.41 23.78 1.89
C PRO A 31 -14.78 23.88 3.37
N LEU A 32 -13.77 23.87 4.26
CA LEU A 32 -13.97 24.15 5.69
C LEU A 32 -14.47 25.60 5.85
N PRO A 33 -15.44 25.90 6.73
CA PRO A 33 -15.75 27.28 7.06
C PRO A 33 -14.55 27.88 7.79
N THR A 34 -13.81 28.76 7.12
CA THR A 34 -12.84 29.64 7.76
C THR A 34 -13.60 30.57 8.68
N SER A 35 -13.41 30.42 10.00
CA SER A 35 -13.82 31.45 10.96
C SER A 35 -13.33 32.81 10.49
N SER A 36 -14.26 33.75 10.49
CA SER A 36 -14.11 35.13 10.07
C SER A 36 -12.90 35.80 10.74
N THR A 37 -11.92 36.20 9.94
CA THR A 37 -11.09 37.37 10.27
C THR A 37 -10.93 38.20 9.02
N THR A 38 -11.50 39.39 9.09
CA THR A 38 -11.43 40.49 8.15
C THR A 38 -9.97 40.88 7.88
N SER A 39 -9.47 40.62 6.68
CA SER A 39 -8.40 41.42 6.08
C SER A 39 -8.23 41.07 4.60
N ASN A 40 -8.34 42.08 3.74
CA ASN A 40 -8.08 42.01 2.31
C ASN A 40 -6.63 41.58 2.04
N THR A 41 -6.37 40.28 1.88
CA THR A 41 -5.14 39.75 1.28
C THR A 41 -5.45 38.35 0.75
N THR A 42 -5.11 38.11 -0.52
CA THR A 42 -5.05 36.85 -1.29
C THR A 42 -5.63 35.56 -0.63
N PRO A 43 -6.54 34.83 -1.31
CA PRO A 43 -7.19 33.66 -0.70
C PRO A 43 -6.16 32.59 -0.32
N PRO A 44 -6.12 32.12 0.94
CA PRO A 44 -5.27 31.01 1.30
C PRO A 44 -5.78 29.77 0.58
N SER A 45 -4.88 29.10 -0.13
CA SER A 45 -5.09 27.79 -0.72
C SER A 45 -5.61 26.83 0.35
N SER A 46 -6.93 26.58 0.36
CA SER A 46 -7.57 25.73 1.36
C SER A 46 -6.95 24.33 1.28
N THR A 47 -6.12 23.98 2.24
CA THR A 47 -5.52 22.64 2.30
C THR A 47 -6.61 21.68 2.73
N TYR A 48 -7.20 20.98 1.77
CA TYR A 48 -8.18 19.95 2.06
C TYR A 48 -7.53 18.85 2.91
N LEU A 49 -8.10 18.63 4.10
CA LEU A 49 -7.77 17.51 4.96
C LEU A 49 -8.82 16.41 4.77
N CYS A 50 -8.36 15.18 4.54
CA CYS A 50 -9.24 14.04 4.51
C CYS A 50 -9.95 13.89 5.88
N PRO A 51 -11.22 13.43 5.96
CA PRO A 51 -11.91 13.29 7.25
C PRO A 51 -11.14 12.44 8.29
N PRO A 52 -10.48 11.32 7.90
CA PRO A 52 -9.58 10.60 8.82
C PRO A 52 -8.38 11.42 9.30
N CYS A 53 -7.88 12.33 8.46
CA CYS A 53 -6.74 13.20 8.76
C CYS A 53 -7.12 14.37 9.67
N ALA A 54 -8.32 14.92 9.46
CA ALA A 54 -8.87 16.00 10.27
C ALA A 54 -9.31 15.50 11.66
N THR A 55 -9.78 14.25 11.74
CA THR A 55 -10.29 13.64 12.97
C THR A 55 -9.79 12.19 13.11
N PRO A 56 -8.57 11.98 13.65
CA PRO A 56 -7.90 10.66 13.66
C PRO A 56 -8.60 9.60 14.53
N ASN A 57 -9.44 10.01 15.46
CA ASN A 57 -10.21 9.11 16.34
C ASN A 57 -11.69 9.01 15.94
N SER A 58 -12.06 9.47 14.73
CA SER A 58 -13.45 9.35 14.27
C SER A 58 -13.73 7.94 13.79
N THR A 59 -14.78 7.33 14.36
CA THR A 59 -15.34 6.09 13.84
C THR A 59 -16.44 6.43 12.84
N PHE A 60 -16.28 6.04 11.58
CA PHE A 60 -17.32 6.20 10.54
C PHE A 60 -18.62 5.49 10.89
N PHE A 61 -18.53 4.42 11.68
CA PHE A 61 -19.66 3.63 12.15
C PHE A 61 -19.73 3.73 13.67
N ASN A 62 -20.58 4.61 14.20
CA ASN A 62 -20.87 4.66 15.63
C ASN A 62 -21.89 3.56 15.98
N LEU A 63 -21.38 2.35 16.22
CA LEU A 63 -22.14 1.21 16.75
C LEU A 63 -21.86 0.97 18.24
N ALA A 64 -20.84 1.62 18.80
CA ALA A 64 -20.36 1.35 20.16
C ALA A 64 -21.26 1.96 21.25
N SER A 65 -21.98 3.05 20.97
CA SER A 65 -22.83 3.71 21.98
C SER A 65 -24.16 3.01 22.24
N ASP A 66 -24.62 2.15 21.32
CA ASP A 66 -25.91 1.46 21.44
C ASP A 66 -25.80 0.02 20.95
N SER A 67 -25.82 -0.94 21.87
CA SER A 67 -25.76 -2.38 21.56
C SER A 67 -26.93 -2.88 20.70
N ASN A 68 -28.01 -2.11 20.60
CA ASN A 68 -29.20 -2.39 19.78
C ASN A 68 -29.21 -1.63 18.44
N LYS A 69 -28.17 -0.84 18.13
CA LYS A 69 -28.12 -0.03 16.91
C LYS A 69 -27.76 -0.89 15.71
N ALA A 70 -28.79 -1.31 14.97
CA ALA A 70 -28.62 -1.95 13.68
C ALA A 70 -27.98 -1.00 12.66
N ILE A 71 -27.26 -1.57 11.70
CA ILE A 71 -26.73 -0.84 10.54
C ILE A 71 -27.94 -0.45 9.68
N ASP A 72 -28.17 0.86 9.51
CA ASP A 72 -29.20 1.33 8.60
C ASP A 72 -28.83 1.03 7.13
N LYS A 73 -29.83 1.08 6.24
CA LYS A 73 -29.62 0.74 4.82
C LYS A 73 -28.53 1.62 4.17
N SER A 74 -28.42 2.89 4.57
CA SER A 74 -27.40 3.82 4.05
C SER A 74 -25.98 3.41 4.46
N LEU A 75 -25.77 3.09 5.73
CA LEU A 75 -24.48 2.66 6.26
C LEU A 75 -24.08 1.30 5.70
N ALA A 76 -25.04 0.40 5.47
CA ALA A 76 -24.79 -0.88 4.81
C ALA A 76 -24.27 -0.70 3.38
N LEU A 77 -24.82 0.26 2.63
CA LEU A 77 -24.33 0.60 1.29
C LEU A 77 -22.94 1.22 1.31
N VAL A 78 -22.67 2.12 2.26
CA VAL A 78 -21.34 2.71 2.45
C VAL A 78 -20.31 1.63 2.76
N LEU A 79 -20.65 0.69 3.66
CA LEU A 79 -19.80 -0.43 4.01
C LEU A 79 -19.53 -1.32 2.79
N LEU A 80 -20.56 -1.68 2.02
CA LEU A 80 -20.41 -2.50 0.81
C LEU A 80 -19.48 -1.84 -0.22
N CYS A 81 -19.64 -0.53 -0.45
CA CYS A 81 -18.75 0.22 -1.35
C CYS A 81 -17.31 0.25 -0.82
N ALA A 82 -17.12 0.51 0.47
CA ALA A 82 -15.80 0.50 1.09
C ALA A 82 -15.13 -0.88 0.98
N SER A 83 -15.87 -1.97 1.24
CA SER A 83 -15.38 -3.34 1.10
C SER A 83 -15.00 -3.67 -0.35
N LYS A 84 -15.76 -3.22 -1.35
CA LYS A 84 -15.41 -3.39 -2.77
C LYS A 84 -14.12 -2.67 -3.14
N ILE A 85 -13.94 -1.43 -2.67
CA ILE A 85 -12.70 -0.67 -2.90
C ILE A 85 -11.51 -1.37 -2.21
N ALA A 86 -11.68 -1.80 -0.96
CA ALA A 86 -10.64 -2.51 -0.22
C ALA A 86 -10.24 -3.82 -0.95
N SER A 87 -11.22 -4.62 -1.35
CA SER A 87 -10.99 -5.88 -2.07
C SER A 87 -10.23 -5.67 -3.39
N THR A 88 -10.65 -4.70 -4.20
CA THR A 88 -9.98 -4.40 -5.48
C THR A 88 -8.57 -3.82 -5.29
N SER A 89 -8.38 -2.96 -4.29
CA SER A 89 -7.06 -2.41 -3.94
C SER A 89 -6.09 -3.50 -3.48
N MET A 90 -6.56 -4.36 -2.57
CA MET A 90 -5.76 -5.48 -2.05
C MET A 90 -5.44 -6.51 -3.14
N ALA A 91 -6.39 -6.81 -4.04
CA ALA A 91 -6.13 -7.71 -5.16
C ALA A 91 -4.97 -7.24 -6.04
N LYS A 92 -4.90 -5.92 -6.32
CA LYS A 92 -3.77 -5.32 -7.05
C LYS A 92 -2.45 -5.45 -6.29
N ALA A 93 -2.46 -5.19 -4.98
CA ALA A 93 -1.27 -5.34 -4.15
C ALA A 93 -0.76 -6.80 -4.13
N LEU A 94 -1.67 -7.78 -4.03
CA LEU A 94 -1.33 -9.20 -4.05
C LEU A 94 -0.64 -9.63 -5.35
N ILE A 95 -1.04 -9.08 -6.50
CA ILE A 95 -0.38 -9.36 -7.78
C ILE A 95 1.09 -8.92 -7.75
N VAL A 96 1.36 -7.71 -7.25
CA VAL A 96 2.72 -7.16 -7.14
C VAL A 96 3.56 -7.98 -6.16
N VAL A 97 3.00 -8.32 -4.99
CA VAL A 97 3.68 -9.15 -3.98
C VAL A 97 4.04 -10.52 -4.55
N ARG A 98 3.11 -11.17 -5.27
CA ARG A 98 3.37 -12.46 -5.92
C ARG A 98 4.44 -12.37 -7.00
N ALA A 99 4.44 -11.31 -7.81
CA ALA A 99 5.46 -11.09 -8.82
C ALA A 99 6.84 -10.91 -8.18
N LYS A 100 6.94 -10.08 -7.13
CA LYS A 100 8.19 -9.85 -6.38
C LYS A 100 8.69 -11.14 -5.72
N ALA A 101 7.80 -11.91 -5.09
CA ALA A 101 8.15 -13.19 -4.48
C ALA A 101 8.75 -14.18 -5.51
N LYS A 102 8.18 -14.26 -6.71
CA LYS A 102 8.72 -15.12 -7.78
C LYS A 102 10.13 -14.72 -8.21
N ILE A 103 10.42 -13.43 -8.28
CA ILE A 103 11.76 -12.92 -8.60
C ILE A 103 12.74 -13.34 -7.50
N TRP A 104 12.39 -13.09 -6.23
CA TRP A 104 13.24 -13.41 -5.09
C TRP A 104 13.56 -14.90 -4.99
N VAL A 105 12.58 -15.77 -5.22
CA VAL A 105 12.81 -17.22 -5.25
C VAL A 105 13.84 -17.62 -6.31
N ARG A 106 13.79 -17.02 -7.51
CA ARG A 106 14.75 -17.30 -8.58
C ARG A 106 16.15 -16.78 -8.24
N GLU A 107 16.24 -15.58 -7.68
CA GLU A 107 17.51 -14.97 -7.27
C GLU A 107 18.20 -15.78 -6.17
N VAL A 108 17.44 -16.17 -5.13
CA VAL A 108 17.96 -17.00 -4.04
C VAL A 108 18.40 -18.37 -4.56
N ALA A 109 17.61 -19.02 -5.41
CA ALA A 109 17.98 -20.31 -6.00
C ALA A 109 19.27 -20.24 -6.83
N LEU A 110 19.42 -19.18 -7.64
CA LEU A 110 20.65 -18.96 -8.42
C LEU A 110 21.86 -18.70 -7.53
N ALA A 111 21.69 -17.90 -6.48
CA ALA A 111 22.76 -17.63 -5.52
C ALA A 111 23.19 -18.89 -4.77
N GLN A 112 22.22 -19.71 -4.34
CA GLN A 112 22.49 -21.00 -3.70
C GLN A 112 23.23 -21.96 -4.65
N LYS A 113 22.80 -22.06 -5.91
CA LYS A 113 23.49 -22.90 -6.90
C LYS A 113 24.95 -22.49 -7.08
N ARG A 114 25.23 -21.19 -7.23
CA ARG A 114 26.61 -20.67 -7.36
C ARG A 114 27.45 -20.92 -6.11
N ALA A 115 26.86 -20.78 -4.92
CA ALA A 115 27.55 -21.09 -3.68
C ALA A 115 27.90 -22.59 -3.59
N GLN A 116 26.99 -23.47 -4.00
CA GLN A 116 27.24 -24.90 -4.04
C GLN A 116 28.34 -25.26 -5.04
N GLU A 117 28.32 -24.71 -6.25
CA GLU A 117 29.37 -24.92 -7.26
C GLU A 117 30.75 -24.50 -6.73
N ALA A 118 30.83 -23.37 -6.01
CA ALA A 118 32.09 -22.93 -5.39
C ALA A 118 32.58 -23.90 -4.30
N LEU A 119 31.67 -24.45 -3.48
CA LEU A 119 32.01 -25.46 -2.47
C LEU A 119 32.49 -26.76 -3.11
N ASP A 120 31.85 -27.19 -4.20
CA ASP A 120 32.25 -28.40 -4.94
C ASP A 120 33.64 -28.23 -5.55
N HIS A 121 33.95 -27.06 -6.11
CA HIS A 121 35.30 -26.73 -6.59
C HIS A 121 36.35 -26.76 -5.47
N LEU A 122 36.04 -26.21 -4.30
CA LEU A 122 36.94 -26.27 -3.14
C LEU A 122 37.15 -27.71 -2.67
N ALA A 123 36.09 -28.53 -2.65
CA ALA A 123 36.21 -29.94 -2.30
C ALA A 123 37.19 -30.66 -3.25
N LEU A 124 37.07 -30.48 -4.57
CA LEU A 124 38.00 -31.08 -5.54
C LEU A 124 39.45 -30.66 -5.31
N LEU A 125 39.70 -29.38 -5.02
CA LEU A 125 41.04 -28.87 -4.73
C LEU A 125 41.63 -29.44 -3.43
N VAL A 126 40.81 -29.65 -2.41
CA VAL A 126 41.25 -30.27 -1.15
C VAL A 126 41.66 -31.72 -1.38
N HIS A 127 40.88 -32.49 -2.13
CA HIS A 127 41.21 -33.88 -2.47
C HIS A 127 42.51 -33.96 -3.28
N SER A 128 42.69 -33.13 -4.30
CA SER A 128 43.91 -33.14 -5.13
C SER A 128 45.18 -32.69 -4.39
N ARG A 129 45.05 -31.78 -3.40
CA ARG A 129 46.17 -31.39 -2.52
C ARG A 129 46.56 -32.51 -1.56
N GLY A 130 45.60 -33.33 -1.12
CA GLY A 130 45.88 -34.54 -0.33
C GLY A 130 46.77 -35.53 -1.09
N ASP A 131 46.46 -35.76 -2.36
CA ASP A 131 47.22 -36.69 -3.22
C ASP A 131 48.63 -36.17 -3.60
N GLU A 132 48.81 -34.85 -3.74
CA GLU A 132 50.13 -34.21 -3.93
C GLU A 132 51.05 -34.39 -2.71
N VAL A 133 50.52 -34.29 -1.49
CA VAL A 133 51.30 -34.45 -0.25
C VAL A 133 51.73 -35.91 -0.06
N VAL A 134 50.89 -36.88 -0.44
CA VAL A 134 51.25 -38.30 -0.44
C VAL A 134 52.35 -38.63 -1.44
N ARG A 135 52.36 -38.01 -2.64
CA ARG A 135 53.38 -38.26 -3.67
C ARG A 135 54.73 -37.57 -3.42
N LYS A 136 54.79 -36.47 -2.68
CA LYS A 136 56.07 -35.80 -2.33
C LYS A 136 56.74 -36.36 -1.08
N GLY A 137 56.08 -37.26 -0.36
CA GLY A 137 56.60 -37.93 0.83
C GLY A 137 57.16 -39.34 0.57
N CYS A 138 57.27 -39.76 -0.69
CA CYS A 138 57.78 -41.08 -1.07
C CYS A 138 59.03 -40.98 -1.95
#